data_AF-A0A2N2IWW7-F1
#
_entry.id   AF-A0A2N2IWW7-F1
#
_cell.length_a   1.000
_cell.length_b   1.000
_cell.length_c   1.000
_cell.angle_alpha   90.00
_cell.angle_beta   90.00
_cell.angle_gamma   90.00
#
_symmetry.space_group_name_H-M   'P 1'
#
loop_
_entity.id
_entity.type
_entity.pdbx_description
1 polymer ?
#
loop_
_entity_poly.entity_id
_entity_poly.type
_entity_poly.pdbx_seq_one_letter_code
_entity_poly.pdbx_strand_id
1 'polypeptide(L)'
;SRVVTLETQWASLNRELNEAREQHEQIQTRLFRATMVATVEASGQASQMVIVDEAYKPKRPSRRGAKRTGAVAAFIVLMLGATAAFGLALLDDRVYEERDLKKLELGPILHVVPSTPRKGKAHG
;
A
#
# COMPACT_ATOMS: atom_id res chain seq x y z
N SER A 1 36.43 -61.46 34.77
CA SER A 1 36.77 -60.78 33.50
C SER A 1 35.88 -61.19 32.32
N ARG A 2 35.43 -62.46 32.21
CA ARG A 2 34.62 -62.97 31.08
C ARG A 2 33.25 -62.28 30.85
N VAL A 3 32.59 -61.84 31.91
CA VAL A 3 31.30 -61.13 31.81
C VAL A 3 31.48 -59.76 31.16
N VAL A 4 32.49 -59.01 31.59
CA VAL A 4 32.81 -57.68 31.03
C VAL A 4 33.17 -57.77 29.54
N THR A 5 33.91 -58.81 29.12
CA THR A 5 34.23 -58.99 27.69
C THR A 5 33.00 -59.28 26.83
N LEU A 6 32.04 -60.03 27.37
CA LEU A 6 30.76 -60.30 26.70
C LEU A 6 29.91 -59.04 26.60
N GLU A 7 29.84 -58.24 27.66
CA GLU A 7 29.13 -56.96 27.67
C GLU A 7 29.72 -55.97 26.66
N THR A 8 31.05 -55.88 26.58
CA THR A 8 31.72 -55.01 25.59
C THR A 8 31.44 -55.47 24.15
N GLN A 9 31.49 -56.78 23.88
CA GLN A 9 31.17 -57.33 22.56
C GLN A 9 29.69 -57.10 22.18
N TRP A 10 28.79 -57.24 23.14
CA TRP A 10 27.38 -56.96 22.92
C TRP A 10 27.13 -55.48 22.62
N ALA A 11 27.79 -54.59 23.35
CA ALA A 11 27.71 -53.15 23.12
C ALA A 11 28.26 -52.74 21.74
N SER A 12 29.38 -53.34 21.29
CA SER A 12 29.93 -53.07 19.96
C SER A 12 29.00 -53.58 18.86
N LEU A 13 28.48 -54.80 18.99
CA LEU A 13 27.56 -55.37 18.02
C LEU A 13 26.25 -54.57 17.91
N ASN A 14 25.73 -54.09 19.04
CA ASN A 14 24.52 -53.27 19.04
C ASN A 14 24.75 -51.91 18.37
N ARG A 15 25.94 -51.33 18.54
CA ARG A 15 26.32 -50.09 17.84
C ARG A 15 26.40 -50.29 16.33
N GLU A 16 27.07 -51.36 15.89
CA GLU A 16 27.18 -51.71 14.47
C GLU A 16 25.80 -51.99 13.85
N LEU A 17 24.91 -52.68 14.58
CA LEU A 17 23.54 -52.92 14.14
C LEU A 17 22.74 -51.63 13.96
N ASN A 18 22.87 -50.70 14.89
CA ASN A 18 22.19 -49.41 14.82
C ASN A 18 22.72 -48.56 13.66
N GLU A 19 24.04 -48.55 13.44
CA GLU A 19 24.66 -47.85 12.32
C GLU A 19 24.22 -48.43 10.98
N ALA A 20 24.19 -49.77 10.84
CA ALA A 20 23.71 -50.44 9.63
C ALA A 20 22.23 -50.13 9.34
N ARG A 21 21.38 -50.08 10.39
CA ARG A 21 19.97 -49.70 10.26
C ARG A 21 19.82 -48.25 9.80
N GLU A 22 20.57 -47.34 10.39
CA GLU A 22 20.52 -45.92 10.01
C GLU A 22 20.96 -45.71 8.55
N GLN A 23 22.04 -46.38 8.12
CA GLN A 23 22.47 -46.35 6.72
C GLN A 23 21.40 -46.92 5.79
N HIS A 24 20.74 -48.01 6.18
CA HIS A 24 19.65 -48.60 5.40
C HIS A 24 18.48 -47.63 5.22
N GLU A 25 18.03 -46.97 6.29
CA GLU A 25 16.94 -45.99 6.25
C GLU A 25 17.31 -44.79 5.36
N GLN A 26 18.55 -44.32 5.44
CA GLN A 26 19.05 -43.24 4.58
C GLN A 26 19.03 -43.64 3.09
N ILE A 27 19.44 -44.86 2.76
CA ILE A 27 19.42 -45.37 1.39
C ILE A 27 17.98 -45.51 0.88
N GLN A 28 17.07 -46.06 1.68
CA GLN A 28 15.64 -46.17 1.31
C GLN A 28 15.01 -44.80 1.06
N THR A 29 15.29 -43.82 1.92
CA THR A 29 14.78 -42.46 1.76
C THR A 29 15.29 -41.82 0.46
N ARG A 30 16.57 -42.03 0.11
CA ARG A 30 17.16 -41.52 -1.14
C ARG A 30 16.56 -42.21 -2.36
N LEU A 31 16.38 -43.53 -2.32
CA LEU A 31 15.74 -44.29 -3.39
C LEU A 31 14.30 -43.83 -3.60
N PHE A 32 13.52 -43.69 -2.52
CA PHE A 32 12.14 -43.21 -2.60
C PHE A 32 12.06 -41.83 -3.26
N ARG A 33 12.93 -40.88 -2.85
CA ARG A 33 13.00 -39.56 -3.50
C ARG A 33 13.39 -39.65 -4.97
N ALA A 34 14.38 -40.46 -5.32
CA ALA A 34 14.80 -40.65 -6.71
C ALA A 34 13.68 -41.25 -7.57
N THR A 35 12.95 -42.25 -7.05
CA THR A 35 11.79 -42.83 -7.74
C THR A 35 10.65 -41.82 -7.87
N MET A 36 10.38 -40.99 -6.86
CA MET A 36 9.41 -39.90 -6.99
C MET A 36 9.80 -38.89 -8.06
N VAL A 37 11.06 -38.45 -8.11
CA VAL A 37 11.54 -37.52 -9.15
C VAL A 37 11.44 -38.17 -10.53
N ALA A 38 11.93 -39.40 -10.68
CA ALA A 38 11.87 -40.13 -11.94
C ALA A 38 10.43 -40.37 -12.41
N THR A 39 9.49 -40.64 -11.49
CA THR A 39 8.06 -40.77 -11.82
C THR A 39 7.43 -39.44 -12.19
N VAL A 40 7.80 -38.33 -11.56
CA VAL A 40 7.34 -36.98 -11.94
C VAL A 40 7.89 -36.56 -13.31
N GLU A 41 9.15 -36.88 -13.60
CA GLU A 41 9.77 -36.65 -14.91
C GLU A 41 9.13 -37.53 -15.99
N ALA A 42 8.98 -38.84 -15.73
CA ALA A 42 8.41 -39.80 -16.68
C ALA A 42 6.91 -39.59 -16.92
N SER A 43 6.15 -39.20 -15.90
CA SER A 43 4.73 -38.85 -16.02
C SER A 43 4.50 -37.52 -16.74
N GLY A 44 5.56 -36.75 -16.98
CA GLY A 44 5.45 -35.43 -17.60
C GLY A 44 4.58 -34.46 -16.79
N GLN A 45 4.29 -34.73 -15.52
CA GLN A 45 3.43 -33.88 -14.68
C GLN A 45 4.08 -32.54 -14.30
N ALA A 46 5.40 -32.41 -14.47
CA ALA A 46 6.06 -31.10 -14.51
C ALA A 46 5.72 -30.28 -15.78
N SER A 47 5.21 -30.93 -16.84
CA SER A 47 4.85 -30.34 -18.14
C SER A 47 3.34 -30.31 -18.41
N GLN A 48 2.53 -31.11 -17.69
CA GLN A 48 1.07 -31.05 -17.75
C GLN A 48 0.48 -29.93 -16.87
N MET A 49 1.04 -28.72 -16.96
CA MET A 49 0.24 -27.52 -16.70
C MET A 49 -0.73 -27.41 -17.87
N VAL A 50 -1.85 -28.12 -17.79
CA VAL A 50 -2.97 -27.90 -18.71
C VAL A 50 -3.44 -26.48 -18.42
N ILE A 51 -3.16 -25.56 -19.35
CA ILE A 51 -3.70 -24.22 -19.34
C ILE A 51 -5.21 -24.38 -19.57
N VAL A 52 -5.97 -24.50 -18.47
CA VAL A 52 -7.43 -24.72 -18.50
C VAL A 52 -8.16 -23.45 -18.99
N ASP A 53 -7.53 -22.28 -18.88
CA ASP A 53 -8.11 -21.01 -19.33
C ASP A 53 -7.07 -20.17 -20.08
N GLU A 54 -7.42 -19.73 -21.29
CA GLU A 54 -6.59 -18.87 -22.12
C GLU A 54 -6.37 -17.53 -21.39
N ALA A 55 -5.13 -17.00 -21.42
CA ALA A 55 -4.78 -15.81 -20.67
C ALA A 55 -5.70 -14.61 -21.01
N TYR A 56 -6.66 -14.33 -20.13
CA TYR A 56 -7.66 -13.30 -20.36
C TYR A 56 -7.06 -11.90 -20.23
N LYS A 57 -7.05 -11.14 -21.34
CA LYS A 57 -6.73 -9.71 -21.29
C LYS A 57 -7.81 -8.98 -20.48
N PRO A 58 -7.46 -8.28 -19.39
CA PRO A 58 -8.45 -7.60 -18.57
C PRO A 58 -9.19 -6.56 -19.41
N LYS A 59 -10.50 -6.75 -19.60
CA LYS A 59 -11.37 -5.85 -20.38
C LYS A 59 -11.37 -4.40 -19.88
N ARG A 60 -10.94 -4.16 -18.63
CA ARG A 60 -10.86 -2.82 -18.03
C ARG A 60 -9.62 -2.69 -17.16
N PRO A 61 -8.90 -1.57 -17.24
CA PRO A 61 -7.81 -1.30 -16.31
C PRO A 61 -8.37 -1.17 -14.89
N SER A 62 -7.69 -1.72 -13.90
CA SER A 62 -7.99 -1.56 -12.46
C SER A 62 -7.68 -0.16 -11.94
N ARG A 63 -7.83 0.87 -12.79
CA ARG A 63 -7.56 2.26 -12.42
C ARG A 63 -8.72 2.77 -11.59
N ARG A 64 -8.44 3.21 -10.36
CA ARG A 64 -9.37 3.91 -9.48
C ARG A 64 -10.12 4.97 -10.31
N GLY A 65 -11.45 4.89 -10.35
CA GLY A 65 -12.27 5.51 -11.39
C GLY A 65 -11.95 7.00 -11.61
N ALA A 66 -11.39 7.33 -12.78
CA ALA A 66 -10.91 8.68 -13.13
C ALA A 66 -11.97 9.78 -12.93
N LYS A 67 -13.25 9.43 -13.12
CA LYS A 67 -14.39 10.32 -12.88
C LYS A 67 -14.55 10.71 -11.41
N ARG A 68 -14.34 9.77 -10.48
CA ARG A 68 -14.44 10.02 -9.03
C ARG A 68 -13.30 10.90 -8.54
N THR A 69 -12.07 10.65 -8.99
CA THR A 69 -10.92 11.49 -8.64
C THR A 69 -11.06 12.91 -9.20
N GLY A 70 -11.55 13.05 -10.44
CA GLY A 70 -11.81 14.37 -11.02
C GLY A 70 -12.89 15.16 -10.27
N ALA A 71 -13.99 14.51 -9.90
CA ALA A 71 -15.07 15.17 -9.15
C ALA A 71 -14.62 15.66 -7.76
N VAL A 72 -13.82 14.87 -7.04
CA VAL A 72 -13.27 15.27 -5.74
C VAL A 72 -12.31 16.45 -5.87
N ALA A 73 -11.43 16.43 -6.87
CA ALA A 73 -10.50 17.53 -7.11
C ALA A 73 -11.24 18.84 -7.44
N ALA A 74 -12.25 18.78 -8.30
CA ALA A 74 -13.07 19.94 -8.66
C ALA A 74 -13.78 20.53 -7.44
N PHE A 75 -14.33 19.68 -6.56
CA PHE A 75 -15.00 20.12 -5.34
C PHE A 75 -14.04 20.85 -4.38
N ILE A 76 -12.83 20.30 -4.19
CA ILE A 76 -11.82 20.91 -3.31
C ILE A 76 -11.39 22.29 -3.83
N VAL A 77 -11.12 22.41 -5.13
CA VAL A 77 -10.70 23.68 -5.73
C VAL A 77 -11.80 24.73 -5.62
N LEU A 78 -13.06 24.36 -5.85
CA LEU A 78 -14.20 25.27 -5.73
C LEU A 78 -14.35 25.77 -4.29
N MET A 79 -14.29 24.88 -3.30
CA MET A 79 -14.37 25.26 -1.88
C MET A 79 -13.23 26.19 -1.47
N LEU A 80 -11.99 25.91 -1.89
CA LEU A 80 -10.85 26.78 -1.61
C LEU A 80 -11.00 28.15 -2.27
N GLY A 81 -11.43 28.20 -3.54
CA GLY A 81 -11.68 29.45 -4.25
C GLY A 81 -12.77 30.29 -3.59
N ALA A 82 -13.89 29.67 -3.20
CA ALA A 82 -14.98 30.34 -2.50
C ALA A 82 -14.54 30.88 -1.14
N THR A 83 -13.77 30.10 -0.38
CA THR A 83 -13.24 30.52 0.92
C THR A 83 -12.28 31.68 0.78
N ALA A 84 -11.37 31.64 -0.19
CA ALA A 84 -10.43 32.72 -0.47
C ALA A 84 -11.15 34.00 -0.93
N ALA A 85 -12.13 33.88 -1.82
CA ALA A 85 -12.94 35.00 -2.28
C ALA A 85 -13.73 35.64 -1.14
N PHE A 86 -14.32 34.83 -0.25
CA PHE A 86 -15.04 35.32 0.92
C PHE A 86 -14.11 36.00 1.93
N GLY A 87 -12.91 35.43 2.16
CA GLY A 87 -11.89 36.05 3.00
C GLY A 87 -11.42 37.40 2.45
N LEU A 88 -11.19 37.50 1.14
CA LEU A 88 -10.85 38.77 0.49
C LEU A 88 -12.00 39.77 0.55
N ALA A 89 -13.24 39.34 0.32
CA ALA A 89 -14.42 40.21 0.40
C ALA A 89 -14.63 40.79 1.81
N LEU A 90 -14.38 39.98 2.86
CA LEU A 90 -14.43 40.45 4.25
C LEU A 90 -13.32 41.46 4.58
N LEU A 91 -12.16 41.33 3.95
CA LEU A 91 -11.03 42.24 4.15
C LEU A 91 -11.16 43.54 3.34
N ASP A 92 -11.77 43.50 2.16
CA ASP A 92 -11.80 44.63 1.20
C ASP A 92 -12.86 45.69 1.56
N ASP A 93 -14.01 45.31 2.13
CA ASP A 93 -15.15 46.23 2.32
C ASP A 93 -15.24 46.88 3.73
N ARG A 94 -14.31 46.56 4.65
CA ARG A 94 -14.41 47.02 6.06
C ARG A 94 -13.15 47.58 6.71
N VAL A 95 -11.97 47.45 6.13
CA VAL A 95 -10.71 47.76 6.84
C VAL A 95 -10.46 49.25 7.11
N TYR A 96 -11.30 50.17 6.62
CA TYR A 96 -11.24 51.56 7.10
C TYR A 96 -12.63 52.16 7.36
N GLU A 97 -13.39 51.56 8.29
CA GLU A 97 -14.47 52.29 8.95
C GLU A 97 -13.85 53.31 9.92
N GLU A 98 -14.42 54.52 10.03
CA GLU A 98 -13.90 55.67 10.82
C GLU A 98 -13.51 55.33 12.27
N ARG A 99 -14.08 54.24 12.80
CA ARG A 99 -13.89 53.69 14.14
C ARG A 99 -12.51 53.08 14.34
N ASP A 100 -11.93 52.48 13.29
CA ASP A 100 -10.61 51.86 13.33
C ASP A 100 -9.50 52.91 13.15
N LEU A 101 -9.76 53.99 12.41
CA LEU A 101 -8.88 55.16 12.31
C LEU A 101 -8.80 55.93 13.64
N LYS A 102 -9.92 56.01 14.39
CA LYS A 102 -9.96 56.62 15.74
C LYS A 102 -9.16 55.84 16.78
N LYS A 103 -9.06 54.51 16.65
CA LYS A 103 -8.27 53.66 17.57
C LYS A 103 -6.78 53.73 17.31
N LEU A 104 -6.36 54.17 16.13
CA LEU A 104 -4.96 54.17 15.71
C LEU A 104 -4.23 55.49 16.05
N GLU A 105 -4.89 56.48 16.63
CA GLU A 105 -4.32 57.80 17.01
C GLU A 105 -3.56 58.53 15.88
N LEU A 106 -3.82 58.21 14.60
CA LEU A 106 -3.24 58.93 13.46
C LEU A 106 -3.95 60.27 13.20
N GLY A 107 -3.83 61.19 14.15
CA GLY A 107 -4.09 62.63 13.96
C GLY A 107 -5.54 63.03 13.60
N PRO A 108 -5.80 64.35 13.47
CA PRO A 108 -7.13 64.85 13.15
C PRO A 108 -7.45 64.58 11.68
N ILE A 109 -8.55 63.85 11.45
CA ILE A 109 -9.08 63.53 10.13
C ILE A 109 -9.46 64.84 9.41
N LEU A 110 -8.68 65.21 8.38
CA LEU A 110 -8.79 66.53 7.75
C LEU A 110 -9.81 66.61 6.61
N HIS A 111 -10.28 65.49 6.04
CA HIS A 111 -11.39 65.49 5.08
C HIS A 111 -11.95 64.09 4.83
N VAL A 112 -13.28 63.99 4.67
CA VAL A 112 -13.97 62.80 4.15
C VAL A 112 -14.22 63.01 2.66
N VAL A 113 -13.75 62.08 1.83
CA VAL A 113 -14.06 62.06 0.39
C VAL A 113 -15.36 61.28 0.21
N PRO A 114 -16.42 61.86 -0.37
CA PRO A 114 -17.66 61.14 -0.58
C PRO A 114 -17.48 60.05 -1.64
N SER A 115 -17.80 58.81 -1.28
CA SER A 115 -17.78 57.66 -2.18
C SER A 115 -18.89 57.77 -3.22
N THR A 116 -18.52 57.71 -4.51
CA THR A 116 -19.49 57.56 -5.60
C THR A 116 -19.99 56.11 -5.66
N PRO A 117 -21.31 55.86 -5.78
CA PRO A 117 -21.83 54.50 -5.88
C PRO A 117 -21.43 53.90 -7.23
N ARG A 118 -20.50 52.94 -7.20
CA ARG A 118 -20.08 52.20 -8.40
C ARG A 118 -21.17 51.20 -8.80
N LYS A 119 -21.89 51.53 -9.87
CA LYS A 119 -22.95 50.73 -10.52
C LYS A 119 -22.45 49.32 -10.85
N GLY A 120 -22.85 48.32 -10.06
CA GLY A 120 -22.62 46.91 -10.33
C GLY A 120 -23.37 46.46 -11.60
N LYS A 121 -22.64 45.93 -12.58
CA LYS A 121 -23.24 45.22 -13.72
C LYS A 121 -23.54 43.79 -13.29
N ALA A 122 -24.83 43.47 -13.33
CA ALA A 122 -25.37 42.13 -13.26
C ALA A 122 -24.82 41.26 -14.39
N HIS A 123 -24.42 40.03 -14.05
CA HIS A 123 -24.28 38.94 -15.02
C HIS A 123 -25.31 37.88 -14.66
N GLY A 124 -26.24 37.64 -15.59
CA GLY A 124 -26.99 36.40 -15.70
C GLY A 124 -26.17 35.33 -16.41
#